data_AF-A0A9J6B006-F1
#
_entry.id   AF-A0A9J6B006-F1
#
_cell.length_a   1.000
_cell.length_b   1.000
_cell.length_c   1.000
_cell.angle_alpha   90.00
_cell.angle_beta   90.00
_cell.angle_gamma   90.00
#
_symmetry.space_group_name_H-M   'P 1'
#
loop_
_entity.id
_entity.type
_entity.pdbx_description
1 polymer ?
#
loop_
_entity_poly.entity_id
_entity_poly.type
_entity_poly.pdbx_seq_one_letter_code
_entity_poly.pdbx_strand_id
1 'polypeptide(L)'
;MEEGNSPVRRWKDLNIDMLVKIIQSFDLFLFISFVPQVCLAWQSACSDQRLWKRLDLSVMQSNFIRVSIPPYIYVDTPSREKLIRILKIFLNLSRGNILTLIFHYNLYVDNNQLTYTTKRCPRLKLLVIPTWEN
;
A
#
# COMPACT_ATOMS: atom_id res chain seq x y z
N MET A 1 -3.77 -5.16 -51.29
CA MET A 1 -3.25 -4.88 -49.94
C MET A 1 -4.24 -5.49 -48.97
N GLU A 2 -3.93 -6.64 -48.40
CA GLU A 2 -4.73 -7.21 -47.30
C GLU A 2 -4.42 -6.38 -46.05
N GLU A 3 -5.35 -5.50 -45.66
CA GLU A 3 -5.33 -4.94 -44.31
C GLU A 3 -5.56 -6.10 -43.34
N GLY A 4 -4.46 -6.60 -42.78
CA GLY A 4 -4.48 -7.59 -41.71
C GLY A 4 -5.21 -7.01 -40.52
N ASN A 5 -6.53 -7.25 -40.45
CA ASN A 5 -7.38 -6.90 -39.33
C ASN A 5 -7.05 -7.82 -38.14
N SER A 6 -5.89 -7.61 -37.53
CA SER A 6 -5.55 -8.29 -36.28
C SER A 6 -6.59 -7.86 -35.25
N PRO A 7 -7.33 -8.78 -34.61
CA PRO A 7 -8.34 -8.40 -33.64
C PRO A 7 -7.69 -7.60 -32.51
N VAL A 8 -8.19 -6.37 -32.29
CA VAL A 8 -7.71 -5.49 -31.22
C VAL A 8 -7.96 -6.19 -29.88
N ARG A 9 -6.89 -6.70 -29.25
CA ARG A 9 -6.97 -7.34 -27.94
C ARG A 9 -7.40 -6.33 -26.89
N ARG A 10 -8.42 -6.66 -26.11
CA ARG A 10 -8.89 -5.80 -25.01
C ARG A 10 -8.04 -6.10 -23.77
N TRP A 11 -7.76 -5.08 -22.97
CA TRP A 11 -7.03 -5.22 -21.70
C TRP A 11 -7.66 -6.24 -20.74
N LYS A 12 -8.97 -6.45 -20.82
CA LYS A 12 -9.69 -7.45 -20.02
C LYS A 12 -9.36 -8.90 -20.41
N ASP A 13 -8.86 -9.12 -21.62
CA ASP A 13 -8.49 -10.45 -22.13
C ASP A 13 -7.00 -10.75 -21.87
N LEU A 14 -6.28 -9.81 -21.23
CA LEU A 14 -4.89 -10.00 -20.85
C LEU A 14 -4.79 -11.01 -19.70
N ASN A 15 -3.82 -11.92 -19.80
CA ASN A 15 -3.57 -12.92 -18.76
C ASN A 15 -3.29 -12.24 -17.41
N ILE A 16 -3.90 -12.75 -16.33
CA ILE A 16 -3.73 -12.26 -14.97
C ILE A 16 -2.25 -12.19 -14.55
N ASP A 17 -1.41 -13.12 -14.98
CA ASP A 17 0.02 -13.12 -14.69
C ASP A 17 0.74 -11.93 -15.33
N MET A 18 0.34 -11.55 -16.54
CA MET A 18 0.86 -10.36 -17.22
C MET A 18 0.37 -9.09 -16.52
N LEU A 19 -0.91 -9.04 -16.12
CA LEU A 19 -1.45 -7.93 -15.34
C LEU A 19 -0.70 -7.76 -14.02
N VAL A 20 -0.43 -8.83 -13.28
CA VAL A 20 0.34 -8.78 -12.03
C VAL A 20 1.75 -8.23 -12.27
N LYS A 21 2.43 -8.66 -13.34
CA LYS A 21 3.77 -8.11 -13.70
C LYS A 21 3.73 -6.62 -14.04
N ILE A 22 2.72 -6.17 -14.78
CA ILE A 22 2.52 -4.74 -15.06
C ILE A 22 2.28 -4.00 -13.74
N ILE A 23 1.42 -4.55 -12.89
CA ILE A 23 1.06 -3.95 -11.61
C ILE A 23 2.28 -3.82 -10.68
N GLN A 24 3.19 -4.79 -10.68
CA GLN A 24 4.45 -4.74 -9.93
C GLN A 24 5.38 -3.59 -10.35
N SER A 25 5.22 -3.07 -11.57
CA SER A 25 6.02 -1.95 -12.07
C SER A 25 5.52 -0.58 -11.61
N PHE A 26 4.33 -0.49 -11.01
CA PHE A 26 3.80 0.78 -10.51
C PHE A 26 4.32 1.12 -9.12
N ASP A 27 4.56 2.41 -8.92
CA ASP A 27 4.75 2.95 -7.57
C ASP A 27 3.51 2.74 -6.70
N LEU A 28 3.75 2.57 -5.42
CA LEU A 28 2.74 2.25 -4.40
C LEU A 28 1.53 3.22 -4.43
N PHE A 29 1.77 4.51 -4.70
CA PHE A 29 0.72 5.53 -4.79
C PHE A 29 -0.14 5.41 -6.05
N LEU A 30 0.48 5.16 -7.22
CA LEU A 30 -0.24 4.92 -8.46
C LEU A 30 -1.04 3.62 -8.38
N PHE A 31 -0.44 2.60 -7.77
CA PHE A 31 -1.05 1.32 -7.47
C PHE A 31 -2.37 1.49 -6.69
N ILE A 32 -2.44 2.30 -5.63
CA ILE A 32 -3.66 2.41 -4.81
C ILE A 32 -4.75 3.22 -5.50
N SER A 33 -4.34 4.33 -6.12
CA SER A 33 -5.28 5.40 -6.46
C SER A 33 -6.07 5.06 -7.71
N PHE A 34 -5.44 4.36 -8.65
CA PHE A 34 -5.99 4.17 -9.99
C PHE A 34 -6.22 2.70 -10.35
N VAL A 35 -5.29 1.80 -10.01
CA VAL A 35 -5.29 0.41 -10.52
C VAL A 35 -6.55 -0.39 -10.14
N PRO A 36 -7.05 -0.38 -8.89
CA PRO A 36 -8.24 -1.14 -8.52
C PRO A 36 -9.54 -0.58 -9.10
N GLN A 37 -9.53 0.66 -9.60
CA GLN A 37 -10.70 1.35 -10.14
C GLN A 37 -10.85 1.20 -11.66
N VAL A 38 -9.85 0.63 -12.35
CA VAL A 38 -9.88 0.47 -13.81
C VAL A 38 -10.97 -0.50 -14.25
N CYS A 39 -10.93 -1.74 -13.71
CA CYS A 39 -11.94 -2.77 -13.96
C CYS A 39 -11.81 -3.91 -12.94
N LEU A 40 -12.80 -4.80 -12.91
CA LEU A 40 -12.82 -5.97 -12.01
C LEU A 40 -11.60 -6.88 -12.18
N ALA A 41 -11.08 -7.05 -13.40
CA ALA A 41 -9.89 -7.87 -13.66
C ALA A 41 -8.64 -7.28 -12.98
N TRP A 42 -8.46 -5.96 -13.06
CA TRP A 42 -7.35 -5.26 -12.40
C TRP A 42 -7.50 -5.25 -10.88
N GLN A 43 -8.73 -5.07 -10.38
CA GLN A 43 -9.03 -5.20 -8.95
C GLN A 43 -8.69 -6.60 -8.42
N SER A 44 -9.02 -7.65 -9.18
CA SER A 44 -8.68 -9.04 -8.85
C SER A 44 -7.16 -9.25 -8.85
N ALA A 45 -6.45 -8.73 -9.87
CA ALA A 45 -5.00 -8.79 -9.95
C ALA A 45 -4.31 -8.11 -8.77
N CYS A 46 -4.88 -7.01 -8.25
CA CYS A 46 -4.37 -6.33 -7.06
C CYS A 46 -4.42 -7.20 -5.80
N SER A 47 -5.26 -8.23 -5.74
CA SER A 47 -5.33 -9.16 -4.60
C SER A 47 -4.36 -10.35 -4.75
N ASP A 48 -3.56 -10.39 -5.80
CA ASP A 48 -2.56 -11.45 -6.02
C ASP A 48 -1.48 -11.40 -4.95
N GLN A 49 -1.23 -12.54 -4.31
CA GLN A 49 -0.36 -12.63 -3.15
C GLN A 49 1.12 -12.39 -3.46
N ARG A 50 1.53 -12.48 -4.73
CA ARG A 50 2.88 -12.17 -5.18
C ARG A 50 3.22 -10.69 -5.03
N LEU A 51 2.22 -9.81 -5.01
CA LEU A 51 2.39 -8.36 -4.84
C LEU A 51 2.73 -7.97 -3.39
N TRP A 52 2.29 -8.78 -2.42
CA TRP A 52 2.15 -8.32 -1.04
C TRP A 52 3.24 -8.79 -0.09
N LYS A 53 4.35 -9.35 -0.57
CA LYS A 53 5.44 -9.80 0.32
C LYS A 53 6.06 -8.62 1.10
N ARG A 54 6.16 -7.45 0.46
CA ARG A 54 6.74 -6.23 1.02
C ARG A 54 5.75 -5.08 0.83
N LEU A 55 5.41 -4.40 1.92
CA LEU A 55 4.68 -3.15 1.90
C LEU A 55 5.63 -2.03 2.34
N ASP A 56 5.95 -1.13 1.41
CA ASP A 56 6.92 -0.05 1.62
C ASP A 56 6.21 1.30 1.69
N LEU A 57 6.07 1.83 2.91
CA LEU A 57 5.50 3.16 3.20
C LEU A 57 6.61 4.20 3.44
N SER A 58 7.86 3.90 3.04
CA SER A 58 9.00 4.83 3.16
C SER A 58 8.90 6.07 2.27
N VAL A 59 7.89 6.16 1.40
CA VAL A 59 7.58 7.35 0.59
C VAL A 59 6.50 8.22 1.21
N MET A 60 5.89 7.78 2.31
CA MET A 60 4.79 8.48 2.97
C MET A 60 5.30 9.22 4.20
N GLN A 61 4.99 10.50 4.31
CA GLN A 61 5.35 11.34 5.45
C GLN A 61 4.09 11.88 6.13
N SER A 62 4.20 12.18 7.41
CA SER A 62 3.18 12.89 8.17
C SER A 62 3.59 14.33 8.39
N ASN A 63 2.62 15.25 8.36
CA ASN A 63 2.83 16.59 8.87
C ASN A 63 2.60 16.56 10.39
N PHE A 64 3.69 16.66 11.16
CA PHE A 64 3.60 16.75 12.61
C PHE A 64 4.58 17.77 13.18
N ILE A 65 4.23 18.28 14.35
CA ILE A 65 5.04 19.22 15.13
C ILE A 65 5.45 18.50 16.41
N ARG A 66 6.75 18.53 16.71
CA ARG A 66 7.29 18.08 18.00
C ARG A 66 7.26 19.24 18.98
N VAL A 67 6.80 19.01 20.19
CA VAL A 67 6.75 19.97 21.29
C VAL A 67 7.32 19.35 22.56
N SER A 68 7.78 20.18 23.50
CA SER A 68 8.33 19.70 24.78
C SER A 68 7.27 19.39 25.84
N ILE A 69 5.99 19.60 25.52
CA ILE A 69 4.86 19.43 26.43
C ILE A 69 4.01 18.24 25.93
N PRO A 70 3.47 17.37 26.80
CA PRO A 70 2.57 16.30 26.39
C PRO A 70 1.44 16.80 25.46
N PRO A 71 1.13 16.08 24.36
CA PRO A 71 1.56 14.72 24.04
C PRO A 71 2.89 14.61 23.26
N TYR A 72 3.75 15.63 23.28
CA TYR A 72 5.06 15.72 22.60
C TYR A 72 5.02 15.76 21.07
N ILE A 73 4.00 15.18 20.45
CA ILE A 73 3.81 15.15 19.00
C ILE A 73 2.36 15.54 18.68
N TYR A 74 2.19 16.61 17.89
CA TYR A 74 0.91 16.99 17.29
C TYR A 74 0.92 16.66 15.81
N VAL A 75 -0.01 15.81 15.37
CA VAL A 75 -0.13 15.40 13.96
C VAL A 75 -1.41 15.98 13.40
N ASP A 76 -1.34 16.50 12.17
CA ASP A 76 -2.54 16.99 11.51
C ASP A 76 -3.52 15.84 11.19
N THR A 77 -4.82 16.12 11.32
CA THR A 77 -5.88 15.15 11.02
C THR A 77 -5.75 14.51 9.63
N PRO A 78 -5.44 15.28 8.55
CA PRO A 78 -5.29 14.71 7.21
C PRO A 78 -4.21 13.62 7.11
N SER A 79 -3.02 13.80 7.71
CA SER A 79 -1.97 12.78 7.66
C SER A 79 -2.40 11.50 8.37
N ARG A 80 -3.07 11.64 9.53
CA ARG A 80 -3.53 10.50 10.33
C ARG A 80 -4.60 9.69 9.58
N GLU A 81 -5.58 10.37 9.00
CA GLU A 81 -6.65 9.73 8.23
C GLU A 81 -6.13 9.06 6.96
N LYS A 82 -5.21 9.73 6.25
CA LYS A 82 -4.56 9.20 5.05
C LYS A 82 -3.86 7.88 5.35
N LEU A 83 -3.10 7.81 6.45
CA LEU A 83 -2.39 6.59 6.83
C LEU A 83 -3.35 5.43 7.15
N ILE A 84 -4.38 5.68 7.97
CA ILE A 84 -5.38 4.66 8.32
C ILE A 84 -6.06 4.12 7.07
N ARG A 85 -6.46 5.01 6.14
CA ARG A 85 -7.13 4.62 4.90
C ARG A 85 -6.22 3.74 4.04
N ILE A 86 -4.96 4.14 3.87
CA ILE A 86 -3.97 3.39 3.11
C ILE A 86 -3.72 2.01 3.73
N LEU A 87 -3.49 1.95 5.05
CA LEU A 87 -3.30 0.69 5.77
C LEU A 87 -4.51 -0.23 5.59
N LYS A 88 -5.74 0.26 5.76
CA LYS A 88 -6.95 -0.55 5.56
C LYS A 88 -7.01 -1.16 4.16
N ILE A 89 -6.71 -0.38 3.13
CA ILE A 89 -6.72 -0.86 1.74
C ILE A 89 -5.68 -1.97 1.55
N PHE A 90 -4.43 -1.72 1.93
CA PHE A 90 -3.34 -2.69 1.73
C PHE A 90 -3.48 -3.95 2.55
N LEU A 91 -3.88 -3.82 3.81
CA LEU A 91 -4.08 -4.97 4.68
C LEU A 91 -5.25 -5.84 4.20
N ASN A 92 -6.27 -5.25 3.58
CA ASN A 92 -7.36 -6.01 2.97
C ASN A 92 -6.94 -6.70 1.67
N LEU A 93 -6.23 -6.00 0.78
CA LEU A 93 -5.76 -6.57 -0.50
C LEU A 93 -4.73 -7.68 -0.29
N SER A 94 -3.83 -7.50 0.69
CA SER A 94 -2.78 -8.45 1.00
C SER A 94 -3.24 -9.73 1.69
N ARG A 95 -4.46 -9.78 2.24
CA ARG A 95 -5.02 -10.95 2.94
C ARG A 95 -4.03 -11.58 3.95
N GLY A 96 -3.22 -10.76 4.61
CA GLY A 96 -2.26 -11.18 5.63
C GLY A 96 -0.93 -11.77 5.12
N ASN A 97 -0.61 -11.63 3.83
CA ASN A 97 0.63 -12.18 3.24
C ASN A 97 1.84 -11.23 3.32
N ILE A 98 1.71 -10.09 4.01
CA ILE A 98 2.82 -9.16 4.24
C ILE A 98 3.85 -9.79 5.16
N LEU A 99 5.09 -9.86 4.67
CA LEU A 99 6.25 -10.35 5.41
C LEU A 99 7.14 -9.19 5.89
N THR A 100 7.20 -8.12 5.11
CA THR A 100 8.02 -6.94 5.42
C THR A 100 7.16 -5.69 5.34
N LEU A 101 7.14 -4.92 6.43
CA LEU A 101 6.46 -3.62 6.49
C LEU A 101 7.48 -2.54 6.87
N ILE A 102 7.56 -1.50 6.06
CA ILE A 102 8.53 -0.41 6.24
C ILE A 102 7.77 0.91 6.37
N PHE A 103 8.00 1.63 7.46
CA PHE A 103 7.51 2.99 7.64
C PHE A 103 8.62 4.01 7.39
N HIS A 104 8.27 5.18 6.84
CA HIS A 104 9.19 6.31 6.74
C HIS A 104 9.54 6.83 8.16
N TYR A 105 10.75 7.34 8.36
CA TYR A 105 11.18 7.91 9.65
C TYR A 105 10.35 9.13 10.11
N ASN A 106 9.95 10.02 9.17
CA ASN A 106 8.93 11.08 9.36
C ASN A 106 7.46 10.65 9.20
N LEU A 107 7.14 9.36 9.29
CA LEU A 107 5.74 8.92 9.33
C LEU A 107 5.32 8.74 10.78
N TYR A 108 4.32 9.50 11.22
CA TYR A 108 3.75 9.27 12.53
C TYR A 108 2.78 8.11 12.47
N VAL A 109 3.00 7.11 13.33
CA VAL A 109 2.14 5.93 13.45
C VAL A 109 1.71 5.85 14.90
N ASP A 110 0.40 5.84 15.18
CA ASP A 110 -0.07 5.70 16.56
C ASP A 110 -0.15 4.22 17.01
N ASN A 111 -0.24 3.99 18.32
CA ASN A 111 -0.30 2.63 18.88
C ASN A 111 -1.52 1.83 18.39
N ASN A 112 -2.64 2.50 18.09
CA ASN A 112 -3.84 1.84 17.58
C ASN A 112 -3.63 1.37 16.13
N GLN A 113 -2.97 2.18 15.31
CA GLN A 113 -2.58 1.85 13.94
C GLN A 113 -1.57 0.70 13.90
N LEU A 114 -0.58 0.69 14.80
CA LEU A 114 0.35 -0.42 14.96
C LEU A 114 -0.38 -1.70 15.36
N THR A 115 -1.22 -1.63 16.39
CA THR A 115 -2.00 -2.79 16.87
C THR A 115 -2.95 -3.33 15.80
N TYR A 116 -3.58 -2.44 15.02
CA TYR A 116 -4.42 -2.85 13.89
C TYR A 116 -3.60 -3.58 12.83
N THR A 117 -2.44 -3.05 12.50
CA THR A 117 -1.53 -3.63 11.49
C THR A 117 -1.01 -4.99 11.92
N THR A 118 -0.56 -5.15 13.16
CA THR A 118 -0.03 -6.43 13.66
C THR A 118 -1.09 -7.53 13.64
N LYS A 119 -2.35 -7.22 14.02
CA LYS A 119 -3.47 -8.18 13.94
C LYS A 119 -3.81 -8.62 12.51
N ARG A 120 -3.54 -7.78 11.51
CA ARG A 120 -3.84 -8.07 10.10
C ARG A 120 -2.66 -8.67 9.33
N CYS A 121 -1.45 -8.67 9.89
CA CYS A 121 -0.26 -9.25 9.28
C CYS A 121 0.30 -10.42 10.13
N PRO A 122 -0.40 -11.56 10.20
CA PRO A 122 0.03 -12.70 11.03
C PRO A 122 1.36 -13.33 10.60
N ARG A 123 1.83 -13.03 9.37
CA ARG A 123 3.07 -13.57 8.79
C ARG A 123 4.22 -12.55 8.79
N LEU A 124 4.06 -11.41 9.44
CA LEU A 124 5.07 -10.36 9.46
C LEU A 124 6.38 -10.88 10.07
N LYS A 125 7.48 -10.75 9.32
CA LYS A 125 8.82 -11.16 9.73
C LYS A 125 9.73 -9.98 10.04
N LEU A 126 9.53 -8.87 9.31
CA LEU A 126 10.33 -7.66 9.45
C LEU A 126 9.39 -6.46 9.53
N LEU A 127 9.58 -5.66 10.58
CA LEU A 127 8.88 -4.41 10.80
C LEU A 127 9.92 -3.31 11.01
N VAL A 128 9.94 -2.29 10.14
CA VAL A 128 10.76 -1.09 10.31
C VAL A 128 9.85 0.03 10.77
N ILE A 129 10.02 0.43 12.03
CA ILE A 129 9.26 1.52 12.67
C ILE A 129 10.05 2.83 12.65
N PRO A 130 9.38 4.00 12.64
CA PRO A 130 10.06 5.27 12.84
C PRO A 130 10.61 5.36 14.27
N THR A 131 11.76 6.00 14.46
CA THR A 131 12.31 6.29 15.81
C THR A 131 11.68 7.56 16.35
N TRP A 132 10.87 7.45 17.40
CA TRP A 132 10.12 8.59 17.95
C TRP A 132 10.87 9.29 19.08
N GLU A 133 11.86 8.61 19.66
CA GLU A 133 12.67 9.09 20.77
C GLU A 133 13.96 9.75 20.28
N ASN A 134 14.12 11.02 20.62
CA ASN A 134 15.36 11.72 20.89
C ASN A 134 15.05 12.78 21.94
#